data_AF-A0A4P6ED70-F1
#
_entry.id   AF-A0A4P6ED70-F1
#
_cell.length_a   1.000
_cell.length_b   1.000
_cell.length_c   1.000
_cell.angle_alpha   90.00
_cell.angle_beta   90.00
_cell.angle_gamma   90.00
#
_symmetry.space_group_name_H-M   'P 1'
#
loop_
_entity.id
_entity.type
_entity.pdbx_description
1 polymer ?
#
loop_
_entity_poly.entity_id
_entity_poly.type
_entity_poly.pdbx_seq_one_letter_code
_entity_poly.pdbx_strand_id
1 'polypeptide(L)'
;MAAKTVGIAVSDDLRPALDEVVEHFGHGNRSEFLRMAVRDYQGRLRLERMNEIRDRARDERGGRRYSTDEVLDLIRDSAAS
;
A
#
# COMPACT_ATOMS: atom_id res chain seq x y z
N MET A 1 23.26 1.66 7.87
CA MET A 1 22.87 2.92 7.20
C MET A 1 22.50 3.92 8.28
N ALA A 2 23.22 5.04 8.40
CA ALA A 2 22.86 6.10 9.35
C ALA A 2 21.60 6.83 8.88
N ALA A 3 20.71 7.18 9.80
CA ALA A 3 19.53 8.00 9.48
C ALA A 3 19.98 9.40 9.04
N LYS A 4 19.40 9.92 7.96
CA LYS A 4 19.59 11.31 7.52
C LYS A 4 18.41 12.15 7.97
N THR A 5 18.67 13.30 8.56
CA THR A 5 17.62 14.25 8.95
C THR A 5 17.02 14.88 7.69
N VAL A 6 15.70 14.98 7.64
CA VAL A 6 14.95 15.65 6.57
C VAL A 6 14.10 16.75 7.20
N GLY A 7 14.17 17.96 6.66
CA GLY A 7 13.29 19.06 7.06
C GLY A 7 11.95 18.94 6.35
N ILE A 8 10.85 18.96 7.09
CA ILE A 8 9.49 18.91 6.56
C ILE A 8 8.82 20.24 6.88
N ALA A 9 8.35 20.94 5.85
CA ALA A 9 7.54 22.13 6.01
C ALA A 9 6.12 21.73 6.39
N VAL A 10 5.59 22.36 7.43
CA VAL A 10 4.25 22.14 7.95
C VAL A 10 3.62 23.52 8.18
N SER A 11 2.36 23.68 7.79
CA SER A 11 1.63 24.92 8.03
C SER A 11 1.42 25.13 9.54
N ASP A 12 1.44 26.38 9.98
CA ASP A 12 1.45 26.71 11.41
C ASP A 12 0.16 26.26 12.13
N ASP A 13 -0.97 26.23 11.43
CA ASP A 13 -2.25 25.71 11.91
C ASP A 13 -2.24 24.20 12.16
N LEU A 14 -1.36 23.45 11.48
CA LEU A 14 -1.22 22.01 11.67
C LEU A 14 -0.29 21.65 12.83
N ARG A 15 0.51 22.60 13.36
CA ARG A 15 1.47 22.33 14.44
C ARG A 15 0.81 21.74 15.70
N PRO A 16 -0.31 22.28 16.23
CA PRO A 16 -0.92 21.72 17.43
C PRO A 16 -1.38 20.27 17.22
N ALA A 17 -2.01 19.99 16.08
CA ALA A 17 -2.44 18.65 15.73
C ALA A 17 -1.25 17.69 15.52
N LEU A 18 -0.16 18.17 14.90
CA LEU A 18 1.06 17.40 14.74
C LEU A 18 1.69 17.05 16.09
N ASP A 19 1.76 17.99 17.01
CA ASP A 19 2.33 17.76 18.34
C ASP A 19 1.49 16.74 19.13
N GLU A 20 0.16 16.80 19.06
CA GLU A 20 -0.75 15.83 19.67
C GLU A 20 -0.52 14.41 19.14
N VAL A 21 -0.48 14.22 17.82
CA VAL A 21 -0.30 12.88 17.23
C VAL A 21 1.12 12.36 17.43
N VAL A 22 2.13 13.23 17.48
CA VAL A 22 3.51 12.85 17.77
C VAL A 22 3.65 12.41 19.22
N GLU A 23 3.00 13.09 20.16
CA GLU A 23 2.98 12.67 21.56
C GLU A 23 2.32 11.30 21.70
N HIS A 24 1.13 11.14 21.12
CA HIS A 24 0.34 9.92 21.26
C HIS A 24 0.94 8.70 20.53
N PHE A 25 1.27 8.84 19.25
CA PHE A 25 1.71 7.73 18.39
C PHE A 25 3.23 7.63 18.26
N GLY A 26 3.94 8.74 18.37
CA GLY A 26 5.40 8.81 18.25
C GLY A 26 6.13 8.86 19.59
N HIS A 27 5.42 8.81 20.72
CA HIS A 27 5.99 8.96 22.07
C HIS A 27 6.86 10.22 22.20
N GLY A 28 6.37 11.34 21.64
CA GLY A 28 7.07 12.63 21.61
C GLY A 28 8.17 12.73 20.54
N ASN A 29 8.45 11.65 19.78
CA ASN A 29 9.48 11.63 18.75
C ASN A 29 8.90 11.76 17.33
N ARG A 30 9.08 12.93 16.72
CA ARG A 30 8.65 13.22 15.33
C ARG A 30 9.24 12.24 14.30
N SER A 31 10.45 11.76 14.50
CA SER A 31 11.07 10.80 13.59
C SER A 31 10.45 9.41 13.70
N GLU A 32 10.07 8.96 14.90
CA GLU A 32 9.35 7.69 15.05
C GLU A 32 7.95 7.78 14.46
N PHE A 33 7.23 8.86 14.77
CA PHE A 33 5.92 9.13 14.19
C PHE A 33 5.96 9.09 12.66
N LEU A 34 6.93 9.80 12.05
CA LEU A 34 7.09 9.82 10.60
C LEU A 34 7.40 8.42 10.03
N ARG A 35 8.25 7.61 10.68
CA ARG A 35 8.54 6.24 10.23
C ARG A 35 7.30 5.36 10.29
N MET A 36 6.49 5.49 11.33
CA MET A 36 5.23 4.75 11.46
C MET A 36 4.24 5.16 10.38
N ALA A 37 4.03 6.46 10.20
CA ALA A 37 3.16 7.00 9.16
C ALA A 37 3.58 6.51 7.77
N VAL A 38 4.87 6.61 7.42
CA VAL A 38 5.38 6.14 6.13
C VAL A 38 5.09 4.65 5.91
N ARG A 39 5.28 3.80 6.92
CA ARG A 39 4.99 2.36 6.80
C ARG A 39 3.50 2.09 6.58
N ASP A 40 2.63 2.81 7.28
CA ASP A 40 1.18 2.68 7.11
C ASP A 40 0.75 3.09 5.69
N TYR A 41 1.17 4.27 5.22
CA TYR A 41 0.87 4.74 3.87
C TYR A 41 1.48 3.84 2.78
N GLN A 42 2.65 3.24 3.00
CA GLN A 42 3.20 2.22 2.11
C GLN A 42 2.33 0.98 2.02
N GLY A 43 1.72 0.55 3.14
CA GLY A 43 0.74 -0.53 3.16
C GLY A 43 -0.48 -0.21 2.30
N ARG A 44 -1.03 1.00 2.44
CA ARG A 44 -2.17 1.49 1.66
C ARG A 44 -1.86 1.54 0.16
N LEU A 45 -0.72 2.10 -0.23
CA LEU A 45 -0.28 2.14 -1.63
C LEU A 45 -0.13 0.74 -2.24
N ARG A 46 0.35 -0.25 -1.47
CA ARG A 46 0.42 -1.64 -1.95
C ARG A 46 -0.97 -2.22 -2.15
N LEU A 47 -1.90 -1.95 -1.23
CA LEU A 47 -3.28 -2.43 -1.34
C LEU A 47 -3.99 -1.83 -2.56
N GLU A 48 -3.84 -0.52 -2.79
CA GLU A 48 -4.35 0.16 -3.98
C GLU A 48 -3.84 -0.51 -5.26
N ARG A 49 -2.53 -0.72 -5.36
CA ARG A 49 -1.93 -1.41 -6.53
C ARG A 49 -2.45 -2.84 -6.72
N MET A 50 -2.65 -3.59 -5.64
CA MET A 50 -3.21 -4.94 -5.71
C MET A 50 -4.66 -4.93 -6.18
N ASN A 51 -5.45 -3.94 -5.76
CA ASN A 51 -6.82 -3.76 -6.23
C ASN A 51 -6.85 -3.44 -7.72
N GLU A 52 -6.00 -2.50 -8.19
CA GLU A 52 -5.89 -2.17 -9.61
C GLU A 52 -5.54 -3.38 -10.48
N ILE A 53 -4.58 -4.21 -10.03
CA ILE A 53 -4.20 -5.44 -10.75
C ILE A 53 -5.37 -6.42 -10.81
N ARG A 54 -6.07 -6.61 -9.68
CA ARG A 54 -7.24 -7.50 -9.62
C ARG A 54 -8.34 -7.01 -10.56
N ASP A 55 -8.61 -5.71 -10.59
CA ASP A 55 -9.69 -5.13 -11.37
C ASP A 55 -9.35 -5.20 -12.86
N ARG A 56 -8.11 -4.89 -13.26
CA ARG A 56 -7.63 -5.13 -14.64
C ARG A 56 -7.78 -6.59 -15.07
N ALA A 57 -7.34 -7.53 -14.23
CA ALA A 57 -7.49 -8.96 -14.53
C ALA A 57 -8.95 -9.42 -14.58
N ARG A 58 -9.87 -8.72 -13.90
CA ARG A 58 -11.31 -8.99 -13.99
C ARG A 58 -11.87 -8.48 -15.31
N ASP A 59 -11.47 -7.29 -15.73
CA ASP A 59 -11.91 -6.67 -16.98
C ASP A 59 -11.40 -7.46 -18.21
N GLU A 60 -10.13 -7.89 -18.20
CA GLU A 60 -9.55 -8.75 -19.24
C GLU A 60 -10.28 -10.09 -19.39
N ARG A 61 -10.85 -10.61 -18.30
CA ARG A 61 -11.65 -11.84 -18.30
C ARG A 61 -13.13 -11.59 -18.65
N GLY A 62 -13.52 -10.35 -18.96
CA GLY A 62 -14.92 -9.97 -19.19
C GLY A 62 -15.81 -10.26 -17.97
N GLY A 63 -15.24 -10.21 -16.76
CA GLY A 63 -15.93 -10.57 -15.52
C GLY A 63 -16.09 -12.07 -15.27
N ARG A 64 -15.59 -12.95 -16.16
CA ARG A 64 -15.64 -14.41 -15.98
C ARG A 64 -14.75 -14.84 -14.81
N ARG A 65 -15.30 -15.69 -13.94
CA ARG A 65 -14.54 -16.45 -12.94
C ARG A 65 -14.36 -17.85 -13.48
N TYR A 66 -13.14 -18.35 -13.43
CA TYR A 66 -12.81 -19.73 -13.78
C TYR A 66 -12.72 -20.56 -12.49
N SER A 67 -13.23 -21.78 -12.53
CA SER A 67 -12.96 -22.78 -11.49
C SER A 67 -11.51 -23.25 -11.57
N THR A 68 -11.03 -23.91 -10.51
CA THR A 68 -9.69 -24.51 -10.51
C THR A 68 -9.53 -25.50 -11.66
N ASP A 69 -10.54 -26.34 -11.92
CA ASP A 69 -10.49 -27.34 -12.98
C ASP A 69 -10.42 -26.69 -14.37
N GLU A 70 -11.23 -25.64 -14.62
CA GLU A 70 -11.18 -24.88 -15.87
C GLU A 70 -9.79 -24.25 -16.11
N VAL A 71 -9.14 -23.75 -15.05
CA VAL A 71 -7.79 -23.20 -15.16
C VAL A 71 -6.77 -24.29 -15.48
N LEU A 72 -6.89 -25.47 -14.86
CA LEU A 72 -5.98 -26.59 -15.13
C LEU A 72 -6.13 -27.13 -16.56
N ASP A 73 -7.36 -27.14 -17.09
CA ASP A 73 -7.61 -27.50 -18.49
C ASP A 73 -6.97 -26.48 -19.45
N LEU A 74 -7.17 -25.18 -19.21
CA LEU A 74 -6.54 -24.12 -20.01
C LEU A 74 -5.01 -24.21 -20.03
N ILE A 75 -4.39 -24.51 -18.87
CA ILE A 75 -2.94 -24.67 -18.78
C ILE A 75 -2.49 -25.87 -19.62
N ARG A 76 -3.19 -27.01 -19.54
CA ARG A 76 -2.87 -28.21 -20.33
C ARG A 76 -2.96 -27.94 -21.82
N ASP A 77 -4.02 -27.26 -22.27
CA ASP A 77 -4.23 -26.93 -23.67
C ASP A 77 -3.15 -25.97 -24.20
N SER A 78 -2.75 -24.98 -23.39
CA SER A 78 -1.70 -24.02 -23.75
C SER A 78 -0.30 -24.62 -23.80
N ALA A 79 -0.02 -25.68 -23.01
CA ALA A 79 1.27 -26.36 -22.99
C ALA A 79 1.40 -27.41 -24.11
N ALA A 80 0.30 -27.79 -24.75
CA ALA A 80 0.27 -28.73 -25.87
C ALA A 80 0.36 -28.07 -27.26
N SER A 81 0.32 -26.72 -27.31
CA SER A 81 0.54 -25.90 -28.52
C SER A 81 1.99 -25.41 -28.60
#